data_AF-A0A919HBZ5-F1
#
_entry.id   AF-A0A919HBZ5-F1
#
_cell.length_a   1.000
_cell.length_b   1.000
_cell.length_c   1.000
_cell.angle_alpha   90.00
_cell.angle_beta   90.00
_cell.angle_gamma   90.00
#
_symmetry.space_group_name_H-M   'P 1'
#
loop_
_entity.id
_entity.type
_entity.pdbx_description
1 polymer ?
#
loop_
_entity_poly.entity_id
_entity_poly.type
_entity_poly.pdbx_seq_one_letter_code
_entity_poly.pdbx_strand_id
1 'polypeptide(L)'
;MKPGVWSAGPVGGGDTGREELLELVGQAAKGLTAGRVVTAAVECGLCGAEGFEWAEFEVWGRECYCFGCLLPIGVLDGDVQERVLPGAGTAWWRLTPEEPAAYVKCPAGHMAFQAAVALTLSEDGQVHSLSAGLRCPEDGGLHLLLDNEPVTPLPT
;
A
#
# COMPACT_ATOMS: atom_id res chain seq x y z
N MET A 1 -15.47 2.77 4.77
CA MET A 1 -15.88 1.74 3.79
C MET A 1 -15.65 0.38 4.43
N LYS A 2 -16.30 -0.70 3.98
CA LYS A 2 -15.90 -2.05 4.45
C LYS A 2 -14.61 -2.44 3.71
N PRO A 3 -13.61 -3.04 4.38
CA PRO A 3 -12.53 -3.74 3.68
C PRO A 3 -13.16 -4.71 2.66
N GLY A 4 -12.60 -4.79 1.45
CA GLY A 4 -13.09 -5.73 0.44
C GLY A 4 -14.09 -5.18 -0.60
N VAL A 5 -14.47 -3.90 -0.59
CA VAL A 5 -15.39 -3.32 -1.59
C VAL A 5 -14.66 -2.39 -2.55
N TRP A 6 -14.85 -2.58 -3.85
CA TRP A 6 -14.35 -1.68 -4.89
C TRP A 6 -15.21 -0.41 -5.00
N SER A 7 -14.57 0.74 -5.14
CA SER A 7 -15.20 2.02 -5.49
C SER A 7 -14.67 2.54 -6.82
N ALA A 8 -15.42 3.44 -7.47
CA ALA A 8 -14.96 4.10 -8.68
C ALA A 8 -13.88 5.14 -8.36
N GLY A 9 -12.93 5.29 -9.27
CA GLY A 9 -11.87 6.29 -9.27
C GLY A 9 -11.45 6.63 -10.70
N PRO A 10 -10.43 7.47 -10.89
CA PRO A 10 -9.95 7.91 -12.19
C PRO A 10 -9.32 6.74 -12.94
N VAL A 11 -9.39 6.77 -14.27
CA VAL A 11 -8.84 5.76 -15.19
C VAL A 11 -7.49 6.24 -15.76
N GLY A 12 -6.59 5.30 -16.08
CA GLY A 12 -5.31 5.53 -16.77
C GLY A 12 -4.08 5.57 -15.84
N GLY A 13 -2.88 5.60 -16.40
CA GLY A 13 -1.66 5.93 -15.66
C GLY A 13 -1.51 7.44 -15.47
N GLY A 14 -1.13 7.91 -14.28
CA GLY A 14 -0.86 9.33 -14.04
C GLY A 14 -1.02 9.79 -12.59
N ASP A 15 -0.56 11.01 -12.32
CA ASP A 15 -0.48 11.56 -10.96
C ASP A 15 -1.84 11.72 -10.28
N THR A 16 -2.89 12.08 -11.03
CA THR A 16 -4.25 12.23 -10.47
C THR A 16 -4.76 10.93 -9.84
N GLY A 17 -4.48 9.78 -10.46
CA GLY A 17 -4.89 8.49 -9.91
C GLY A 17 -4.11 8.09 -8.65
N ARG A 18 -2.84 8.48 -8.60
CA ARG A 18 -1.98 8.29 -7.43
C ARG A 18 -2.43 9.19 -6.27
N GLU A 19 -2.77 10.44 -6.53
CA GLU A 19 -3.24 11.41 -5.52
C GLU A 19 -4.54 10.97 -4.87
N GLU A 20 -5.53 10.52 -5.65
CA GLU A 20 -6.79 10.01 -5.09
C GLU A 20 -6.59 8.73 -4.25
N LEU A 21 -5.70 7.85 -4.69
CA LEU A 21 -5.34 6.66 -3.93
C LEU A 21 -4.68 7.04 -2.60
N LEU A 22 -3.77 8.02 -2.59
CA LEU A 22 -3.14 8.57 -1.40
C LEU A 22 -4.15 9.21 -0.44
N GLU A 23 -5.10 9.98 -0.98
CA GLU A 23 -6.18 10.56 -0.19
C GLU A 23 -7.04 9.47 0.45
N LEU A 24 -7.44 8.46 -0.32
CA LEU A 24 -8.25 7.34 0.16
C LEU A 24 -7.61 6.65 1.37
N VAL A 25 -6.35 6.24 1.25
CA VAL A 25 -5.64 5.54 2.34
C VAL A 25 -5.39 6.47 3.53
N GLY A 26 -5.11 7.76 3.27
CA GLY A 26 -4.93 8.76 4.30
C GLY A 26 -6.21 9.02 5.11
N GLN A 27 -7.37 9.05 4.46
CA GLN A 27 -8.66 9.19 5.14
C GLN A 27 -9.03 7.94 5.94
N ALA A 28 -8.72 6.75 5.42
CA ALA A 28 -8.87 5.51 6.18
C ALA A 28 -8.06 5.57 7.48
N ALA A 29 -6.78 5.92 7.41
CA ALA A 29 -5.89 5.99 8.59
C ALA A 29 -6.30 7.04 9.64
N LYS A 30 -6.93 8.15 9.24
CA LYS A 30 -7.36 9.22 10.16
C LYS A 30 -8.50 8.81 11.10
N GLY A 31 -9.20 7.71 10.82
CA GLY A 31 -10.46 7.37 11.51
C GLY A 31 -10.33 6.94 12.97
N LEU A 32 -9.15 6.58 13.48
CA LEU A 32 -9.06 5.75 14.69
C LEU A 32 -8.01 6.16 15.74
N THR A 33 -7.10 7.11 15.48
CA THR A 33 -6.10 7.50 16.49
C THR A 33 -5.72 8.99 16.41
N ALA A 34 -5.20 9.55 17.52
CA ALA A 34 -4.67 10.91 17.60
C ALA A 34 -3.22 11.05 17.04
N GLY A 35 -2.71 10.02 16.36
CA GLY A 35 -1.33 9.97 15.86
C GLY A 35 -1.10 10.76 14.57
N ARG A 36 0.18 10.90 14.20
CA ARG A 36 0.57 11.49 12.91
C ARG A 36 0.34 10.46 11.81
N VAL A 37 -0.45 10.80 10.81
CA VAL A 37 -0.65 9.97 9.61
C VAL A 37 0.38 10.36 8.55
N VAL A 38 1.04 9.36 7.97
CA VAL A 38 1.97 9.52 6.85
C VAL A 38 1.52 8.61 5.71
N THR A 39 1.34 9.18 4.52
CA THR A 39 0.92 8.45 3.32
C THR A 39 2.05 8.38 2.30
N ALA A 40 2.19 7.24 1.62
CA ALA A 40 3.18 7.08 0.57
C ALA A 40 2.64 6.16 -0.55
N ALA A 41 3.01 6.49 -1.79
CA ALA A 41 2.83 5.55 -2.90
C ALA A 41 3.86 4.43 -2.74
N VAL A 42 3.46 3.22 -3.10
CA VAL A 42 4.37 2.07 -3.08
C VAL A 42 5.11 2.04 -4.41
N GLU A 43 6.43 1.91 -4.34
CA GLU A 43 7.31 1.83 -5.50
C GLU A 43 8.27 0.66 -5.29
N CYS A 44 8.60 -0.06 -6.37
CA CYS A 44 9.62 -1.11 -6.31
C CYS A 44 11.00 -0.46 -6.46
N GLY A 45 11.92 -0.70 -5.52
CA GLY A 45 13.26 -0.13 -5.57
C GLY A 45 14.09 -0.61 -6.77
N LEU A 46 13.76 -1.77 -7.35
CA LEU A 46 14.42 -2.29 -8.55
C LEU A 46 13.76 -1.79 -9.84
N CYS A 47 12.46 -2.03 -10.00
CA CYS A 47 11.76 -1.65 -11.24
C CYS A 47 11.56 -0.13 -11.37
N GLY A 48 11.39 0.59 -10.25
CA GLY A 48 11.23 2.04 -10.24
C GLY A 48 12.55 2.82 -10.45
N ALA A 49 13.69 2.24 -10.08
CA ALA A 49 15.00 2.90 -10.23
C ALA A 49 15.47 2.98 -11.69
N GLU A 50 15.01 2.08 -12.57
CA GLU A 50 15.39 2.09 -13.98
C GLU A 50 14.49 2.97 -14.87
N GLY A 51 13.68 3.85 -14.27
CA GLY A 51 12.83 4.78 -15.02
C GLY A 51 11.65 4.10 -15.71
N PHE A 52 11.34 2.86 -15.33
CA PHE A 52 10.08 2.27 -15.73
C PHE A 52 8.96 2.80 -14.85
N GLU A 53 7.84 3.16 -15.47
CA GLU A 53 6.61 3.59 -14.79
C GLU A 53 5.88 2.43 -14.06
N TRP A 54 6.55 1.29 -13.85
CA TRP A 54 5.99 0.10 -13.22
C TRP A 54 5.94 0.24 -11.70
N ALA A 55 4.96 1.01 -11.23
CA ALA A 55 4.45 0.96 -9.86
C ALA A 55 3.23 0.02 -9.79
N GLU A 56 3.27 -1.08 -10.54
CA GLU A 56 2.18 -2.06 -10.60
C GLU A 56 2.52 -3.32 -9.79
N PHE A 57 1.51 -3.81 -9.08
CA PHE A 57 1.63 -4.84 -8.07
C PHE A 57 0.50 -5.86 -8.20
N GLU A 58 0.82 -7.11 -7.89
CA GLU A 58 -0.17 -8.18 -7.75
C GLU A 58 -0.31 -8.55 -6.28
N VAL A 59 -1.52 -8.94 -5.87
CA VAL A 59 -1.77 -9.38 -4.50
C VAL A 59 -2.20 -10.85 -4.51
N TRP A 60 -1.39 -11.69 -3.86
CA TRP A 60 -1.62 -13.13 -3.77
C TRP A 60 -1.15 -13.65 -2.41
N GLY A 61 -1.90 -14.59 -1.83
CA GLY A 61 -1.41 -15.36 -0.68
C GLY A 61 -1.03 -14.50 0.54
N ARG A 62 -1.72 -13.35 0.74
CA ARG A 62 -1.46 -12.35 1.80
C ARG A 62 -0.24 -11.44 1.56
N GLU A 63 0.39 -11.53 0.40
CA GLU A 63 1.58 -10.75 0.04
C GLU A 63 1.30 -9.90 -1.21
N CYS A 64 1.93 -8.73 -1.27
CA CYS A 64 1.95 -7.90 -2.47
C CYS A 64 3.28 -8.13 -3.18
N TYR A 65 3.26 -8.29 -4.49
CA TYR A 65 4.45 -8.52 -5.31
C TYR A 65 4.55 -7.45 -6.39
N CYS A 66 5.76 -7.02 -6.73
CA CYS A 66 5.97 -6.20 -7.92
C CYS A 66 5.65 -7.01 -9.18
N PHE A 67 4.80 -6.46 -10.07
CA PHE A 67 4.42 -7.12 -11.32
C PHE A 67 5.64 -7.37 -12.23
N GLY A 68 6.63 -6.49 -12.21
CA GLY A 68 7.84 -6.59 -13.03
C GLY A 68 8.84 -7.65 -12.54
N CYS A 69 9.31 -7.52 -11.29
CA CYS A 69 10.38 -8.39 -10.76
C CYS A 69 9.89 -9.56 -9.90
N LEU A 70 8.58 -9.64 -9.62
CA LEU A 70 7.94 -10.67 -8.78
C LEU A 70 8.49 -10.77 -7.36
N LEU A 71 9.25 -9.77 -6.91
CA LEU A 71 9.71 -9.70 -5.53
C LEU A 71 8.57 -9.24 -4.62
N PRO A 72 8.44 -9.83 -3.42
CA PRO A 72 7.48 -9.37 -2.44
C PRO A 72 7.84 -7.95 -2.02
N ILE A 73 6.83 -7.09 -1.93
CA ILE A 73 6.95 -5.79 -1.32
C ILE A 73 6.86 -6.00 0.18
N GLY A 74 8.00 -5.85 0.86
CA GLY A 74 7.95 -5.42 2.25
C GLY A 74 7.42 -3.99 2.27
N VAL A 75 6.46 -3.68 3.13
CA VAL A 75 6.31 -2.29 3.54
C VAL A 75 7.67 -1.94 4.15
N LEU A 76 8.48 -1.15 3.43
CA LEU A 76 9.95 -0.95 3.52
C LEU A 76 10.77 -1.73 2.49
N ASP A 77 10.75 -1.25 1.23
CA ASP A 77 11.91 -1.37 0.34
C ASP A 77 12.77 -0.10 0.48
N GLY A 78 14.09 -0.24 0.47
CA GLY A 78 15.06 0.54 1.26
C GLY A 78 15.06 2.08 1.16
N ASP A 79 14.52 2.68 0.09
CA ASP A 79 14.45 4.14 -0.07
C ASP A 79 13.24 4.79 0.62
N VAL A 80 12.19 4.00 0.90
CA VAL A 80 10.98 4.49 1.59
C VAL A 80 11.28 4.74 3.08
N GLN A 81 12.23 3.98 3.65
CA GLN A 81 12.56 4.04 5.07
C GLN A 81 13.08 5.43 5.48
N GLU A 82 14.06 6.01 4.77
CA GLU A 82 14.59 7.33 5.12
C GLU A 82 13.64 8.49 4.79
N ARG A 83 12.88 8.39 3.69
CA ARG A 83 11.97 9.45 3.25
C ARG A 83 10.71 9.54 4.10
N VAL A 84 10.17 8.40 4.54
CA VAL A 84 8.88 8.32 5.24
C VAL A 84 9.08 8.20 6.75
N LEU A 85 10.13 7.51 7.21
CA LEU A 85 10.40 7.22 8.62
C LEU A 85 11.90 7.36 8.98
N PRO A 86 12.47 8.57 8.92
CA PRO A 86 13.87 8.80 9.26
C PRO A 86 14.17 8.33 10.68
N GLY A 87 15.08 7.34 10.82
CA GLY A 87 15.53 6.81 12.11
C GLY A 87 14.75 5.61 12.66
N ALA A 88 13.75 5.07 11.95
CA ALA A 88 12.89 4.00 12.49
C ALA A 88 13.52 2.59 12.57
N GLY A 89 14.79 2.40 12.17
CA GLY A 89 15.43 1.09 12.14
C GLY A 89 14.81 0.13 11.10
N THR A 90 15.51 -0.96 10.75
CA THR A 90 15.17 -1.91 9.67
C THR A 90 14.01 -2.85 10.03
N ALA A 91 12.90 -2.32 10.55
CA ALA A 91 11.79 -3.12 11.05
C ALA A 91 10.87 -3.55 9.90
N TRP A 92 11.13 -4.72 9.32
CA TRP A 92 10.24 -5.30 8.31
C TRP A 92 8.86 -5.60 8.91
N TRP A 93 7.80 -5.18 8.23
CA TRP A 93 6.43 -5.52 8.62
C TRP A 93 5.86 -6.55 7.65
N ARG A 94 5.21 -7.59 8.19
CA ARG A 94 4.46 -8.53 7.38
C ARG A 94 2.99 -8.15 7.39
N LEU A 95 2.42 -8.01 6.20
CA LEU A 95 0.97 -7.92 6.04
C LEU A 95 0.38 -9.31 6.26
N THR A 96 -0.53 -9.45 7.22
CA THR A 96 -1.19 -10.72 7.51
C THR A 96 -2.72 -10.57 7.44
N PRO A 97 -3.34 -10.37 6.26
CA PRO A 97 -4.80 -10.37 6.11
C PRO A 97 -5.45 -11.68 6.63
N GLU A 98 -6.58 -11.63 7.33
CA GLU A 98 -7.11 -12.79 8.08
C GLU A 98 -7.45 -14.04 7.25
N GLU A 99 -7.66 -13.92 5.94
CA GLU A 99 -7.97 -15.06 5.06
C GLU A 99 -6.99 -15.19 3.87
N PRO A 100 -6.67 -16.41 3.41
CA PRO A 100 -5.89 -16.62 2.19
C PRO A 100 -6.72 -16.14 0.99
N ALA A 101 -6.51 -14.91 0.56
CA ALA A 101 -7.17 -14.39 -0.63
C ALA A 101 -6.68 -15.14 -1.88
N ALA A 102 -7.63 -15.62 -2.70
CA ALA A 102 -7.38 -15.79 -4.12
C ALA A 102 -6.86 -14.48 -4.72
N TYR A 103 -6.25 -14.52 -5.91
CA TYR A 103 -5.79 -13.29 -6.60
C TYR A 103 -6.82 -12.18 -6.50
N VAL A 104 -6.41 -11.02 -5.98
CA VAL A 104 -7.26 -9.82 -5.99
C VAL A 104 -7.44 -9.40 -7.45
N LYS A 105 -8.69 -9.16 -7.85
CA LYS A 105 -9.05 -8.72 -9.21
C LYS A 105 -9.90 -7.46 -9.11
N CYS A 106 -9.60 -6.46 -9.95
CA CYS A 106 -10.52 -5.32 -10.12
C CYS A 106 -11.81 -5.76 -10.83
N PRO A 107 -12.88 -4.93 -10.83
CA PRO A 107 -14.12 -5.25 -11.52
C PRO A 107 -13.96 -5.59 -13.01
N ALA A 108 -12.97 -5.01 -13.70
CA ALA A 108 -12.61 -5.37 -15.07
C ALA A 108 -11.82 -6.69 -15.20
N GLY A 109 -11.43 -7.33 -14.09
CA GLY A 109 -10.79 -8.65 -14.06
C GLY A 109 -9.26 -8.64 -14.06
N HIS A 110 -8.62 -7.46 -14.04
CA HIS A 110 -7.16 -7.31 -14.01
C HIS A 110 -6.59 -7.56 -12.61
N MET A 111 -5.32 -7.97 -12.56
CA MET A 111 -4.58 -8.34 -11.34
C MET A 111 -3.38 -7.43 -11.05
N ALA A 112 -3.13 -6.43 -11.90
CA ALA A 112 -2.08 -5.44 -11.74
C ALA A 112 -2.66 -4.14 -11.19
N PHE A 113 -2.05 -3.61 -10.13
CA PHE A 113 -2.57 -2.46 -9.39
C PHE A 113 -1.48 -1.47 -9.03
N GLN A 114 -1.79 -0.18 -9.04
CA GLN A 114 -1.03 0.79 -8.26
C GLN A 114 -1.37 0.63 -6.78
N ALA A 115 -0.39 0.80 -5.89
CA ALA A 115 -0.59 0.65 -4.46
C ALA A 115 -0.13 1.89 -3.67
N ALA A 116 -0.82 2.15 -2.56
CA ALA A 116 -0.43 3.16 -1.58
C ALA A 116 -0.65 2.64 -0.16
N VAL A 117 0.11 3.22 0.78
CA VAL A 117 -0.01 2.93 2.20
C VAL A 117 -0.19 4.20 3.00
N ALA A 118 -0.87 4.07 4.13
CA ALA A 118 -0.94 5.07 5.17
C ALA A 118 -0.50 4.44 6.50
N LEU A 119 0.48 5.06 7.16
CA LEU A 119 0.98 4.66 8.46
C LEU A 119 0.49 5.64 9.50
N THR A 120 0.06 5.13 10.64
CA THR A 120 -0.22 5.96 11.81
C THR A 120 0.87 5.79 12.82
N LEU A 121 1.46 6.91 13.24
CA LEU A 121 2.60 6.95 14.14
C LEU A 121 2.19 7.42 15.53
N SER A 122 2.75 6.77 16.55
CA SER A 122 2.74 7.27 17.93
C SER A 122 3.68 8.48 18.10
N GLU A 123 3.61 9.12 19.27
CA GLU A 123 4.42 10.31 19.59
C GLU A 123 5.93 10.07 19.54
N ASP A 124 6.36 8.83 19.83
CA ASP A 124 7.74 8.36 19.75
C ASP A 124 8.17 7.96 18.33
N GLY A 125 7.29 8.17 17.33
CA GLY A 125 7.56 7.89 15.93
C GLY A 125 7.41 6.41 15.53
N GLN A 126 6.95 5.53 16.42
CA GLN A 126 6.72 4.13 16.10
C GLN A 126 5.44 3.94 15.27
N VAL A 127 5.43 2.96 14.37
CA VAL A 127 4.24 2.60 13.59
C VAL A 127 3.29 1.80 14.46
N HIS A 128 2.05 2.30 14.59
CA HIS A 128 1.00 1.67 15.39
C HIS A 128 -0.01 0.91 14.52
N SER A 129 -0.41 1.50 13.39
CA SER A 129 -1.34 0.90 12.44
C SER A 129 -1.01 1.23 11.00
N LEU A 130 -1.54 0.43 10.08
CA LEU A 130 -1.36 0.57 8.65
C LEU A 130 -2.69 0.41 7.90
N SER A 131 -2.90 1.25 6.90
CA SER A 131 -3.92 1.06 5.87
C SER A 131 -3.24 0.90 4.51
N ALA A 132 -3.76 0.04 3.65
CA ALA A 132 -3.23 -0.20 2.32
C ALA A 132 -4.36 -0.16 1.30
N GLY A 133 -4.11 0.50 0.17
CA GLY A 133 -5.06 0.66 -0.92
C GLY A 133 -4.48 0.21 -2.25
N LEU A 134 -5.36 -0.24 -3.13
CA LEU A 134 -5.08 -0.62 -4.51
C LEU A 134 -5.89 0.27 -5.46
N ARG A 135 -5.31 0.56 -6.62
CA ARG A 135 -5.98 1.18 -7.76
C ARG A 135 -5.73 0.36 -9.01
N CYS A 136 -6.79 -0.01 -9.74
CA CYS A 136 -6.69 -0.62 -11.05
C CYS A 136 -6.56 0.48 -12.12
N PRO A 137 -5.46 0.57 -12.88
CA PRO A 137 -5.29 1.62 -13.89
C PRO A 137 -6.34 1.54 -15.01
N GLU A 138 -6.83 0.34 -15.30
CA GLU A 138 -7.66 0.09 -16.49
C GLU A 138 -9.12 0.51 -16.35
N ASP A 139 -9.71 0.33 -15.16
CA ASP A 139 -11.08 0.72 -14.87
C ASP A 139 -11.20 1.78 -13.78
N GLY A 140 -10.06 2.21 -13.21
CA GLY A 140 -10.00 3.17 -12.12
C GLY A 140 -10.53 2.64 -10.79
N GLY A 141 -10.80 1.33 -10.69
CA GLY A 141 -11.30 0.72 -9.47
C GLY A 141 -10.34 0.97 -8.31
N LEU A 142 -10.87 1.47 -7.20
CA LEU A 142 -10.16 1.69 -5.94
C LEU A 142 -10.60 0.66 -4.91
N HIS A 143 -9.67 0.16 -4.12
CA HIS A 143 -9.94 -0.86 -3.10
C HIS A 143 -9.09 -0.64 -1.86
N LEU A 144 -9.72 -0.63 -0.69
CA LEU A 144 -8.99 -0.74 0.57
C LEU A 144 -8.73 -2.22 0.87
N LEU A 145 -7.45 -2.60 0.77
CA LEU A 145 -6.96 -3.94 1.06
C LEU A 145 -6.84 -4.16 2.57
N LEU A 146 -6.35 -3.15 3.30
CA LEU A 146 -6.22 -3.14 4.76
C LEU A 146 -6.71 -1.80 5.28
N ASP A 147 -7.41 -1.81 6.41
CA ASP A 147 -7.95 -0.62 7.06
C ASP A 147 -7.57 -0.61 8.54
N ASN A 148 -6.61 0.25 8.89
CA ASN A 148 -6.11 0.44 10.25
C ASN A 148 -5.70 -0.85 10.98
N GLU A 149 -5.09 -1.77 10.26
CA GLU A 149 -4.60 -3.01 10.85
C GLU A 149 -3.45 -2.72 11.81
N PRO A 150 -3.45 -3.33 13.01
CA PRO A 150 -2.36 -3.16 13.97
C PRO A 150 -1.08 -3.77 13.40
N VAL A 151 0.02 -3.02 13.52
CA VAL A 151 1.32 -3.46 12.99
C VAL A 151 2.12 -4.12 14.11
N THR A 152 2.60 -5.34 13.87
CA THR A 152 3.55 -6.03 14.76
C THR A 152 4.93 -6.06 14.10
N PRO A 153 5.98 -5.54 14.75
CA PRO A 153 7.34 -5.62 14.21
C PRO A 153 7.81 -7.08 14.13
N LEU A 154 8.46 -7.46 13.04
CA LEU A 154 9.14 -8.75 12.95
C LEU A 154 10.43 -8.73 13.79
N PRO A 155 10.81 -9.87 14.41
CA PRO A 155 12.14 -10.00 14.99
C PRO A 155 13.19 -9.80 13.89
N THR A 156 14.18 -8.93 14.16
CA THR A 156 15.39 -8.78 13.34
C THR A 156 16.30 -9.99 13.43
#